data_AF-A0A7X2SDK1-F1
#
_entry.id   AF-A0A7X2SDK1-F1
#
_cell.length_a   1.000
_cell.length_b   1.000
_cell.length_c   1.000
_cell.angle_alpha   90.00
_cell.angle_beta   90.00
_cell.angle_gamma   90.00
#
_symmetry.space_group_name_H-M   'P 1'
#
loop_
_entity.id
_entity.type
_entity.pdbx_description
1 polymer ?
#
loop_
_entity_poly.entity_id
_entity_poly.type
_entity_poly.pdbx_seq_one_letter_code
_entity_poly.pdbx_strand_id
1 'polypeptide(L)'
;MRFLKNLEKMAQAQESFEDALYTIVLEEVEAGMVIRDLWAKSLVHCDFDLNKTRASYIRERVSRLKKSKSLCEYVRLVAKEAEFDAANMHAQMRYERALSLHQEQIQNLESVRQKIEDQIADEVVELKRRKEEAAADFLEERKKATENSKRDKNRLLFVGLALSAIAGGLYVLEIQLMVIVFFGLLAALVLGSAFISPASPESCIESINLSLDSESPLARLRKQHQGIKEQIESLKGNPPQKKQPTNNGGPQRSRITELEKELYPLFALDAV
;
A
#
# COMPACT_ATOMS: atom_id res chain seq x y z
N MET A 1 46.96 -22.55 -4.40
CA MET A 1 45.68 -22.07 -4.96
C MET A 1 44.71 -23.19 -5.33
N ARG A 2 45.04 -24.16 -6.22
CA ARG A 2 44.12 -25.28 -6.54
C ARG A 2 43.78 -26.18 -5.35
N PHE A 3 44.77 -26.48 -4.51
CA PHE A 3 44.62 -27.32 -3.32
C PHE A 3 43.59 -26.81 -2.29
N LEU A 4 43.62 -25.50 -2.00
CA LEU A 4 42.66 -24.86 -1.07
C LEU A 4 41.23 -24.88 -1.63
N LYS A 5 41.05 -24.67 -2.94
CA LYS A 5 39.75 -24.81 -3.61
C LYS A 5 39.20 -26.24 -3.55
N ASN A 6 40.08 -27.25 -3.59
CA ASN A 6 39.66 -28.64 -3.44
C ASN A 6 39.23 -28.94 -2.01
N LEU A 7 39.98 -28.47 -0.99
CA LEU A 7 39.61 -28.57 0.43
C LEU A 7 38.26 -27.92 0.77
N GLU A 8 37.98 -26.75 0.19
CA GLU A 8 36.71 -26.03 0.35
C GLU A 8 35.52 -26.85 -0.21
N LYS A 9 35.72 -27.58 -1.32
CA LYS A 9 34.71 -28.52 -1.84
C LYS A 9 34.52 -29.76 -0.95
N MET A 10 35.56 -30.24 -0.27
CA MET A 10 35.46 -31.37 0.68
C MET A 10 34.58 -31.02 1.89
N ALA A 11 34.65 -29.77 2.31
CA ALA A 11 33.94 -29.27 3.47
C ALA A 11 32.42 -29.20 3.24
N GLN A 12 31.98 -29.00 1.99
CA GLN A 12 30.57 -28.89 1.61
C GLN A 12 29.87 -30.25 1.42
N ALA A 13 30.61 -31.34 1.28
CA ALA A 13 30.06 -32.67 1.02
C ALA A 13 30.72 -33.69 1.95
N GLN A 14 30.13 -33.92 3.11
CA GLN A 14 30.69 -34.79 4.15
C GLN A 14 30.87 -36.26 3.69
N GLU A 15 30.07 -36.71 2.71
CA GLU A 15 30.22 -38.00 2.00
C GLU A 15 31.39 -38.03 1.00
N SER A 16 31.92 -36.88 0.55
CA SER A 16 33.03 -36.78 -0.41
C SER A 16 34.40 -36.57 0.24
N PHE A 17 34.48 -36.52 1.59
CA PHE A 17 35.74 -36.26 2.28
C PHE A 17 36.81 -37.30 1.92
N GLU A 18 36.43 -38.57 1.84
CA GLU A 18 37.32 -39.64 1.43
C GLU A 18 37.74 -39.51 -0.04
N ASP A 19 36.78 -39.33 -0.94
CA ASP A 19 37.03 -39.16 -2.38
C ASP A 19 37.95 -37.98 -2.69
N ALA A 20 37.81 -36.89 -1.94
CA ALA A 20 38.66 -35.74 -2.14
C ALA A 20 40.05 -35.90 -1.51
N LEU A 21 40.22 -36.72 -0.46
CA LEU A 21 41.56 -37.11 0.00
C LEU A 21 42.24 -37.95 -1.07
N TYR A 22 41.52 -38.88 -1.70
CA TYR A 22 42.03 -39.65 -2.83
C TYR A 22 42.41 -38.74 -4.00
N THR A 23 41.59 -37.75 -4.33
CA THR A 23 41.87 -36.79 -5.41
C THR A 23 43.13 -35.97 -5.12
N ILE A 24 43.27 -35.45 -3.89
CA ILE A 24 44.46 -34.71 -3.46
C ILE A 24 45.72 -35.56 -3.58
N VAL A 25 45.68 -36.80 -3.08
CA VAL A 25 46.85 -37.68 -3.10
C VAL A 25 47.16 -38.15 -4.52
N LEU A 26 46.15 -38.28 -5.38
CA LEU A 26 46.36 -38.56 -6.79
C LEU A 26 47.10 -37.41 -7.50
N GLU A 27 46.68 -36.16 -7.26
CA GLU A 27 47.36 -34.96 -7.77
C GLU A 27 48.80 -34.86 -7.24
N GLU A 28 49.03 -35.20 -5.96
CA GLU A 28 50.37 -35.25 -5.34
C GLU A 28 51.30 -36.20 -6.11
N VAL A 29 50.81 -37.40 -6.43
CA VAL A 29 51.58 -38.40 -7.20
C VAL A 29 51.79 -37.95 -8.65
N GLU A 30 50.79 -37.37 -9.30
CA GLU A 30 50.90 -36.90 -10.70
C GLU A 30 51.86 -35.73 -10.85
N ALA A 31 51.95 -34.88 -9.82
CA ALA A 31 52.91 -33.78 -9.75
C ALA A 31 54.31 -34.24 -9.32
N GLY A 32 54.51 -35.51 -8.96
CA GLY A 32 55.79 -36.05 -8.49
C GLY A 32 56.17 -35.62 -7.06
N MET A 33 55.23 -35.07 -6.28
CA MET A 33 55.45 -34.55 -4.93
C MET A 33 55.27 -35.65 -3.86
N VAL A 34 55.82 -36.84 -4.11
CA VAL A 34 55.63 -38.00 -3.22
C VAL A 34 56.56 -37.93 -2.01
N ILE A 35 56.05 -38.35 -0.84
CA ILE A 35 56.86 -38.48 0.37
C ILE A 35 57.84 -39.63 0.16
N ARG A 36 59.14 -39.30 0.07
CA ARG A 36 60.21 -40.23 -0.34
C ARG A 36 60.22 -41.52 0.49
N ASP A 37 60.13 -41.41 1.81
CA ASP A 37 60.15 -42.57 2.72
C ASP A 37 58.94 -43.49 2.55
N LEU A 38 57.76 -42.90 2.32
CA LEU A 38 56.52 -43.65 2.15
C LEU A 38 56.51 -44.34 0.77
N TRP A 39 56.94 -43.61 -0.26
CA TRP A 39 57.10 -44.12 -1.60
C TRP A 39 58.12 -45.27 -1.66
N ALA A 40 59.28 -45.12 -1.02
CA ALA A 40 60.29 -46.17 -0.94
C ALA A 40 59.78 -47.44 -0.25
N LYS A 41 59.01 -47.29 0.84
CA LYS A 41 58.35 -48.43 1.51
C LYS A 41 57.36 -49.13 0.60
N SER A 42 56.54 -48.36 -0.14
CA SER A 42 55.60 -48.92 -1.11
C SER A 42 56.30 -49.64 -2.26
N LEU A 43 57.44 -49.11 -2.76
CA LEU A 43 58.25 -49.74 -3.82
C LEU A 43 58.75 -51.11 -3.40
N VAL A 44 59.37 -51.20 -2.22
CA VAL A 44 59.90 -52.46 -1.69
C VAL A 44 58.78 -53.47 -1.45
N HIS A 45 57.62 -53.02 -0.94
CA HIS A 45 56.48 -53.89 -0.66
C HIS A 45 55.78 -54.41 -1.94
N CYS A 46 55.96 -53.75 -3.07
CA CYS A 46 55.31 -54.09 -4.34
C CYS A 46 56.29 -54.64 -5.39
N ASP A 47 57.45 -55.16 -4.97
CA ASP A 47 58.48 -55.71 -5.85
C ASP A 47 58.88 -54.77 -7.00
N PHE A 48 58.91 -53.46 -6.72
CA PHE A 48 59.20 -52.39 -7.67
C PHE A 48 58.20 -52.25 -8.85
N ASP A 49 57.02 -52.87 -8.78
CA ASP A 49 55.92 -52.62 -9.72
C ASP A 49 55.32 -51.22 -9.47
N LEU A 50 55.52 -50.30 -10.40
CA LEU A 50 55.10 -48.90 -10.28
C LEU A 50 53.59 -48.72 -10.11
N ASN A 51 52.76 -49.55 -10.77
CA ASN A 51 51.30 -49.42 -10.69
C ASN A 51 50.80 -49.86 -9.31
N LYS A 52 51.32 -50.98 -8.80
CA LYS A 52 51.00 -51.46 -7.45
C LYS A 52 51.56 -50.52 -6.38
N THR A 53 52.76 -50.00 -6.59
CA THR A 53 53.39 -49.00 -5.72
C THR A 53 52.52 -47.76 -5.62
N ARG A 54 52.06 -47.20 -6.75
CA ARG A 54 51.18 -46.03 -6.78
C ARG A 54 49.89 -46.28 -6.00
N ALA A 55 49.23 -47.41 -6.23
CA ALA A 55 48.00 -47.75 -5.51
C ALA A 55 48.23 -47.93 -4.00
N SER A 56 49.34 -48.58 -3.61
CA SER A 56 49.73 -48.80 -2.21
C SER A 56 50.05 -47.48 -1.51
N TYR A 57 50.84 -46.62 -2.15
CA TYR A 57 51.18 -45.29 -1.67
C TYR A 57 49.92 -44.45 -1.42
N ILE A 58 49.02 -44.37 -2.42
CA ILE A 58 47.80 -43.58 -2.32
C ILE A 58 46.97 -44.04 -1.11
N ARG A 59 46.79 -45.35 -0.94
CA ARG A 59 46.04 -45.93 0.18
C ARG A 59 46.65 -45.59 1.54
N GLU A 60 47.97 -45.75 1.69
CA GLU A 60 48.65 -45.49 2.97
C GLU A 60 48.69 -44.00 3.29
N ARG A 61 48.90 -43.15 2.28
CA ARG A 61 48.90 -41.69 2.41
C ARG A 61 47.53 -41.19 2.83
N VAL A 62 46.45 -41.64 2.19
CA VAL A 62 45.06 -41.32 2.59
C VAL A 62 44.80 -41.76 4.03
N SER A 63 45.24 -42.96 4.43
CA SER A 63 45.08 -43.46 5.81
C SER A 63 45.80 -42.57 6.84
N ARG A 64 46.99 -42.06 6.52
CA ARG A 64 47.72 -41.11 7.39
C ARG A 64 47.02 -39.75 7.47
N LEU A 65 46.52 -39.23 6.35
CA LEU A 65 45.78 -37.98 6.31
C LEU A 65 44.48 -38.07 7.12
N LYS A 66 43.74 -39.19 7.04
CA LYS A 66 42.56 -39.46 7.86
C LYS A 66 42.86 -39.48 9.37
N LYS A 67 44.05 -39.91 9.77
CA LYS A 67 44.49 -39.95 11.17
C LYS A 67 45.01 -38.61 11.68
N SER A 68 45.25 -37.65 10.78
CA SER A 68 45.74 -36.33 11.16
C SER A 68 44.63 -35.50 11.81
N LYS A 69 44.75 -35.27 13.12
CA LYS A 69 43.78 -34.46 13.88
C LYS A 69 43.68 -33.03 13.34
N SER A 70 44.79 -32.42 12.92
CA SER A 70 44.81 -31.04 12.40
C SER A 70 44.06 -30.89 11.08
N LEU A 71 44.16 -31.88 10.18
CA LEU A 71 43.45 -31.85 8.90
C LEU A 71 41.93 -32.02 9.10
N CYS A 72 41.51 -32.94 9.97
CA CYS A 72 40.10 -33.12 10.30
C CYS A 72 39.51 -31.89 11.01
N GLU A 73 40.27 -31.25 11.91
CA GLU A 73 39.84 -30.02 12.58
C GLU A 73 39.72 -28.86 11.60
N TYR A 74 40.68 -28.72 10.68
CA TYR A 74 40.66 -27.72 9.62
C TYR A 74 39.45 -27.88 8.70
N VAL A 75 39.19 -29.08 8.17
CA VAL A 75 38.06 -29.35 7.28
C VAL A 75 36.73 -29.06 7.99
N ARG A 76 36.63 -29.41 9.28
CA ARG A 76 35.44 -29.12 10.09
C ARG A 76 35.22 -27.62 10.29
N LEU A 77 36.28 -26.83 10.41
CA LEU A 77 36.18 -25.38 10.55
C LEU A 77 35.77 -24.72 9.23
N VAL A 78 36.37 -25.13 8.11
CA VAL A 78 36.00 -24.65 6.77
C VAL A 78 34.54 -25.01 6.44
N ALA A 79 34.08 -26.20 6.82
CA ALA A 79 32.68 -26.60 6.64
C ALA A 79 31.72 -25.70 7.42
N LYS A 80 32.07 -25.36 8.66
CA LYS A 80 31.29 -24.43 9.47
C LYS A 80 31.27 -23.02 8.93
N GLU A 81 32.39 -22.53 8.37
CA GLU A 81 32.42 -21.22 7.71
C GLU A 81 31.54 -21.21 6.46
N ALA A 82 31.60 -22.28 5.63
CA ALA A 82 30.72 -22.42 4.47
C ALA A 82 29.23 -22.51 4.83
N GLU A 83 28.87 -23.24 5.89
CA GLU A 83 27.50 -23.29 6.42
C GLU A 83 27.04 -21.92 6.93
N PHE A 84 27.92 -21.20 7.63
CA PHE A 84 27.65 -19.86 8.13
C PHE A 84 27.42 -18.87 6.98
N ASP A 85 28.28 -18.91 5.95
CA ASP A 85 28.15 -18.08 4.75
C ASP A 85 26.88 -18.40 3.97
N ALA A 86 26.53 -19.69 3.82
CA ALA A 86 25.28 -20.12 3.20
C ALA A 86 24.06 -19.61 4.00
N ALA A 87 24.09 -19.71 5.32
CA ALA A 87 23.03 -19.20 6.20
C ALA A 87 22.90 -17.67 6.10
N ASN A 88 24.03 -16.96 6.03
CA ASN A 88 24.06 -15.52 5.87
C ASN A 88 23.51 -15.08 4.52
N MET A 89 23.92 -15.76 3.43
CA MET A 89 23.39 -15.53 2.08
C MET A 89 21.87 -15.78 2.03
N HIS A 90 21.39 -16.85 2.68
CA HIS A 90 19.96 -17.15 2.75
C HIS A 90 19.18 -16.12 3.58
N ALA A 91 19.75 -15.61 4.67
CA ALA A 91 19.17 -14.52 5.46
C ALA A 91 19.08 -13.22 4.64
N GLN A 92 20.11 -12.91 3.84
CA GLN A 92 20.11 -11.77 2.94
C GLN A 92 19.04 -11.89 1.85
N MET A 93 18.93 -13.05 1.19
CA MET A 93 17.87 -13.29 0.19
C MET A 93 16.46 -13.16 0.79
N ARG A 94 16.24 -13.63 2.02
CA ARG A 94 14.97 -13.44 2.72
C ARG A 94 14.66 -11.97 2.96
N TYR A 95 15.66 -11.19 3.34
CA TYR A 95 15.51 -9.75 3.55
C TYR A 95 15.18 -9.02 2.24
N GLU A 96 15.90 -9.32 1.16
CA GLU A 96 15.66 -8.72 -0.15
C GLU A 96 14.27 -9.07 -0.70
N ARG A 97 13.82 -10.32 -0.52
CA ARG A 97 12.45 -10.73 -0.88
C ARG A 97 11.39 -10.00 -0.06
N ALA A 98 11.63 -9.78 1.24
CA ALA A 98 10.71 -9.03 2.08
C ALA A 98 10.62 -7.56 1.62
N LEU A 99 11.76 -6.97 1.25
CA LEU A 99 11.82 -5.61 0.72
C LEU A 99 11.07 -5.49 -0.62
N SER A 100 11.24 -6.45 -1.52
CA SER A 100 10.55 -6.44 -2.82
C SER A 100 9.04 -6.55 -2.68
N LEU A 101 8.56 -7.43 -1.80
CA LEU A 101 7.12 -7.56 -1.49
C LEU A 101 6.56 -6.25 -0.90
N HIS A 102 7.32 -5.62 -0.01
CA HIS A 102 6.91 -4.36 0.59
C HIS A 102 6.85 -3.22 -0.44
N GLN A 103 7.78 -3.21 -1.41
CA GLN A 103 7.78 -2.25 -2.50
C GLN A 103 6.60 -2.47 -3.47
N GLU A 104 6.28 -3.73 -3.79
CA GLU A 104 5.11 -4.09 -4.59
C GLU A 104 3.80 -3.64 -3.91
N GLN A 105 3.68 -3.83 -2.59
CA GLN A 105 2.52 -3.35 -1.83
C GLN A 105 2.36 -1.83 -1.91
N ILE A 106 3.47 -1.07 -1.81
CA ILE A 106 3.44 0.39 -1.96
C ILE A 106 2.96 0.78 -3.35
N GLN A 107 3.49 0.15 -4.41
CA GLN A 107 3.08 0.43 -5.79
C GLN A 107 1.59 0.11 -6.02
N ASN A 108 1.10 -1.00 -5.46
CA ASN A 108 -0.30 -1.36 -5.55
C ASN A 108 -1.19 -0.31 -4.86
N LEU A 109 -0.84 0.12 -3.64
CA LEU A 109 -1.56 1.18 -2.92
C LEU A 109 -1.52 2.52 -3.64
N GLU A 110 -0.39 2.88 -4.25
CA GLU A 110 -0.28 4.09 -5.07
C GLU A 110 -1.20 4.02 -6.30
N SER A 111 -1.33 2.84 -6.94
CA SER A 111 -2.26 2.64 -8.04
C SER A 111 -3.74 2.76 -7.61
N VAL A 112 -4.08 2.25 -6.41
CA VAL A 112 -5.42 2.38 -5.83
C VAL A 112 -5.72 3.84 -5.50
N ARG A 113 -4.74 4.55 -4.91
CA ARG A 113 -4.87 5.97 -4.62
C ARG A 113 -5.15 6.78 -5.88
N GLN A 114 -4.40 6.52 -6.96
CA GLN A 114 -4.62 7.21 -8.24
C GLN A 114 -6.04 7.01 -8.77
N LYS A 115 -6.55 5.76 -8.75
CA LYS A 115 -7.94 5.46 -9.16
C LYS A 115 -8.97 6.21 -8.33
N ILE A 116 -8.75 6.37 -7.02
CA ILE A 116 -9.65 7.13 -6.15
C ILE A 116 -9.59 8.63 -6.47
N GLU A 117 -8.40 9.18 -6.73
CA GLU A 117 -8.25 10.57 -7.14
C GLU A 117 -8.97 10.87 -8.46
N ASP A 118 -8.86 9.96 -9.43
CA ASP A 118 -9.56 10.07 -10.71
C ASP A 118 -11.10 10.00 -10.50
N GLN A 119 -11.60 9.08 -9.67
CA GLN A 119 -13.02 9.00 -9.32
C GLN A 119 -13.54 10.27 -8.62
N ILE A 120 -12.77 10.83 -7.70
CA ILE A 120 -13.13 12.09 -7.02
C ILE A 120 -13.17 13.24 -8.04
N ALA A 121 -12.23 13.29 -8.97
CA ALA A 121 -12.22 14.30 -10.02
C ALA A 121 -13.49 14.22 -10.89
N ASP A 122 -13.88 13.03 -11.30
CA ASP A 122 -15.10 12.78 -12.07
C ASP A 122 -16.37 13.19 -11.30
N GLU A 123 -16.49 12.79 -10.02
CA GLU A 123 -17.63 13.18 -9.18
C GLU A 123 -17.73 14.70 -8.96
N VAL A 124 -16.59 15.38 -8.82
CA VAL A 124 -16.56 16.85 -8.66
C VAL A 124 -17.05 17.55 -9.93
N VAL A 125 -16.67 17.05 -11.11
CA VAL A 125 -17.16 17.57 -12.40
C VAL A 125 -18.67 17.34 -12.51
N GLU A 126 -19.16 16.16 -12.16
CA GLU A 126 -20.59 15.86 -12.23
C GLU A 126 -21.42 16.70 -11.26
N LEU A 127 -20.95 16.88 -10.01
CA LEU A 127 -21.60 17.74 -9.03
C LEU A 127 -21.63 19.21 -9.47
N LYS A 128 -20.58 19.68 -10.14
CA LYS A 128 -20.55 21.03 -10.69
C LYS A 128 -21.61 21.20 -11.78
N ARG A 129 -21.72 20.24 -12.70
CA ARG A 129 -22.76 20.20 -13.74
C ARG A 129 -24.17 20.24 -13.13
N ARG A 130 -24.45 19.39 -12.15
CA ARG A 130 -25.75 19.35 -11.44
C ARG A 130 -26.07 20.66 -10.73
N LYS A 131 -25.08 21.35 -10.16
CA LYS A 131 -25.26 22.67 -9.53
C LYS A 131 -25.58 23.76 -10.55
N GLU A 132 -24.93 23.74 -11.71
CA GLU A 132 -25.19 24.69 -12.80
C GLU A 132 -26.60 24.48 -13.39
N GLU A 133 -27.03 23.22 -13.59
CA GLU A 133 -28.40 22.88 -14.00
C GLU A 133 -29.44 23.35 -12.98
N ALA A 134 -29.25 23.02 -11.69
CA ALA A 134 -30.17 23.46 -10.63
C ALA A 134 -30.24 25.00 -10.50
N ALA A 135 -29.12 25.69 -10.74
CA ALA A 135 -29.10 27.15 -10.74
C ALA A 135 -29.86 27.74 -11.96
N ALA A 136 -29.77 27.09 -13.12
CA ALA A 136 -30.52 27.47 -14.32
C ALA A 136 -32.04 27.28 -14.10
N ASP A 137 -32.45 26.13 -13.55
CA ASP A 137 -33.84 25.83 -13.22
C ASP A 137 -34.40 26.85 -12.21
N PHE A 138 -33.64 27.17 -11.16
CA PHE A 138 -34.02 28.18 -10.17
C PHE A 138 -34.18 29.59 -10.77
N LEU A 139 -33.32 29.94 -11.73
CA LEU A 139 -33.44 31.21 -12.47
C LEU A 139 -34.68 31.22 -13.36
N GLU A 140 -35.01 30.11 -14.02
CA GLU A 140 -36.22 29.98 -14.83
C GLU A 140 -37.49 30.06 -13.98
N GLU A 141 -37.50 29.39 -12.83
CA GLU A 141 -38.60 29.45 -11.87
C GLU A 141 -38.80 30.87 -11.33
N ARG A 142 -37.71 31.57 -11.00
CA ARG A 142 -37.77 33.00 -10.64
C ARG A 142 -38.33 33.86 -11.76
N LYS A 143 -37.93 33.65 -13.02
CA LYS A 143 -38.49 34.39 -14.16
C LYS A 143 -40.00 34.16 -14.28
N LYS A 144 -40.46 32.90 -14.23
CA LYS A 144 -41.89 32.54 -14.25
C LYS A 144 -42.66 33.17 -13.08
N ALA A 145 -42.11 33.15 -11.88
CA ALA A 145 -42.72 33.78 -10.70
C ALA A 145 -42.85 35.31 -10.87
N THR A 146 -41.84 35.98 -11.44
CA THR A 146 -41.93 37.42 -11.71
C THR A 146 -42.94 37.76 -12.81
N GLU A 147 -43.08 36.92 -13.84
CA GLU A 147 -44.12 37.10 -14.88
C GLU A 147 -45.52 36.88 -14.33
N ASN A 148 -45.72 35.84 -13.52
CA ASN A 148 -47.00 35.58 -12.85
C ASN A 148 -47.36 36.73 -11.90
N SER A 149 -46.40 37.25 -11.13
CA SER A 149 -46.62 38.43 -10.28
C SER A 149 -47.04 39.68 -11.07
N LYS A 150 -46.43 39.92 -12.25
CA LYS A 150 -46.86 41.01 -13.14
C LYS A 150 -48.28 40.78 -13.66
N ARG A 151 -48.63 39.55 -14.04
CA ARG A 151 -49.97 39.18 -14.51
C ARG A 151 -51.03 39.36 -13.42
N ASP A 152 -50.72 39.00 -12.18
CA ASP A 152 -51.63 39.15 -11.03
C ASP A 152 -51.85 40.62 -10.64
N LYS A 153 -50.81 41.46 -10.71
CA LYS A 153 -50.96 42.91 -10.54
C LYS A 153 -51.87 43.52 -11.60
N ASN A 154 -51.75 43.09 -12.85
CA ASN A 154 -52.63 43.55 -13.93
C ASN A 154 -54.07 43.07 -13.71
N ARG A 155 -54.28 41.81 -13.29
CA ARG A 155 -55.61 41.31 -12.92
C ARG A 155 -56.22 42.09 -11.76
N LEU A 156 -55.45 42.43 -10.73
CA LEU A 156 -55.92 43.24 -9.61
C LEU A 156 -56.31 44.66 -10.06
N LEU A 157 -55.54 45.28 -10.97
CA LEU A 157 -55.91 46.57 -11.57
C LEU A 157 -57.20 46.48 -12.39
N PHE A 158 -57.38 45.42 -13.19
CA PHE A 158 -58.62 45.21 -13.95
C PHE A 158 -59.82 44.96 -13.04
N VAL A 159 -59.66 44.18 -11.96
CA VAL A 159 -60.72 43.96 -10.97
C VAL A 159 -61.03 45.27 -10.22
N GLY A 160 -60.01 46.05 -9.86
CA GLY A 160 -60.20 47.38 -9.26
C GLY A 160 -60.94 48.36 -10.17
N LEU A 161 -60.64 48.37 -11.46
CA LEU A 161 -61.35 49.16 -12.48
C LEU A 161 -62.79 48.68 -12.69
N ALA A 162 -63.02 47.36 -12.72
CA ALA A 162 -64.35 46.80 -12.83
C ALA A 162 -65.20 47.13 -11.59
N LEU A 163 -64.63 46.99 -10.40
CA LEU A 163 -65.28 47.37 -9.14
C LEU A 163 -65.53 48.88 -9.06
N SER A 164 -64.62 49.73 -9.54
CA SER A 164 -64.85 51.18 -9.56
C SER A 164 -65.93 51.58 -10.57
N ALA A 165 -66.02 50.91 -11.72
CA ALA A 165 -67.09 51.11 -12.69
C ALA A 165 -68.46 50.63 -12.16
N ILE A 166 -68.48 49.47 -11.49
CA ILE A 166 -69.68 48.96 -10.82
C ILE A 166 -70.09 49.89 -9.67
N ALA A 167 -69.16 50.34 -8.84
CA ALA A 167 -69.41 51.30 -7.77
C ALA A 167 -69.87 52.64 -8.32
N GLY A 168 -69.30 53.13 -9.43
CA GLY A 168 -69.76 54.34 -10.11
C GLY A 168 -71.17 54.18 -10.70
N GLY A 169 -71.48 53.02 -11.28
CA GLY A 169 -72.82 52.69 -11.75
C GLY A 169 -73.84 52.56 -10.62
N LEU A 170 -73.45 51.93 -9.50
CA LEU A 170 -74.21 51.87 -8.26
C LEU A 170 -74.39 53.25 -7.65
N TYR A 171 -73.39 54.14 -7.72
CA TYR A 171 -73.49 55.51 -7.22
C TYR A 171 -74.42 56.35 -8.08
N VAL A 172 -74.43 56.16 -9.40
CA VAL A 172 -75.42 56.79 -10.29
C VAL A 172 -76.83 56.24 -10.02
N LEU A 173 -76.95 54.93 -9.79
CA LEU A 173 -78.19 54.30 -9.35
C LEU A 173 -78.60 54.77 -7.96
N GLU A 174 -77.67 54.99 -7.05
CA GLU A 174 -77.91 55.47 -5.68
C GLU A 174 -78.23 56.96 -5.69
N ILE A 175 -77.73 57.75 -6.65
CA ILE A 175 -78.20 59.11 -6.89
C ILE A 175 -79.63 59.08 -7.44
N GLN A 176 -79.93 58.21 -8.42
CA GLN A 176 -81.32 58.05 -8.89
C GLN A 176 -82.24 57.52 -7.80
N LEU A 177 -81.77 56.55 -7.01
CA LEU A 177 -82.48 55.97 -5.90
C LEU A 177 -82.59 57.00 -4.79
N MET A 178 -81.59 57.83 -4.49
CA MET A 178 -81.67 58.95 -3.56
C MET A 178 -82.63 60.00 -4.07
N VAL A 179 -82.76 60.25 -5.37
CA VAL A 179 -83.84 61.10 -5.88
C VAL A 179 -85.20 60.45 -5.57
N ILE A 180 -85.38 59.16 -5.88
CA ILE A 180 -86.62 58.39 -5.63
C ILE A 180 -86.92 58.27 -4.12
N VAL A 181 -85.90 58.07 -3.30
CA VAL A 181 -85.90 57.87 -1.85
C VAL A 181 -85.86 59.20 -1.14
N PHE A 182 -85.47 60.34 -1.74
CA PHE A 182 -85.70 61.66 -1.16
C PHE A 182 -87.18 62.02 -1.29
N PHE A 183 -87.81 61.64 -2.40
CA PHE A 183 -89.28 61.62 -2.52
C PHE A 183 -89.92 60.56 -1.60
N GLY A 184 -89.28 59.40 -1.41
CA GLY A 184 -89.76 58.32 -0.54
C GLY A 184 -89.51 58.51 0.96
N LEU A 185 -88.44 59.20 1.38
CA LEU A 185 -88.06 59.52 2.76
C LEU A 185 -88.81 60.75 3.24
N LEU A 186 -89.25 61.65 2.36
CA LEU A 186 -90.33 62.59 2.71
C LEU A 186 -91.59 61.84 3.20
N ALA A 187 -91.84 60.63 2.69
CA ALA A 187 -92.94 59.77 3.15
C ALA A 187 -92.55 58.82 4.31
N ALA A 188 -91.28 58.39 4.40
CA ALA A 188 -90.81 57.42 5.39
C ALA A 188 -90.14 58.03 6.64
N LEU A 189 -89.94 59.36 6.71
CA LEU A 189 -89.60 60.07 7.96
C LEU A 189 -90.74 60.07 8.99
N VAL A 190 -91.81 59.31 8.73
CA VAL A 190 -92.90 58.99 9.65
C VAL A 190 -92.58 57.75 10.51
N LEU A 191 -91.67 56.83 10.13
CA LEU A 191 -91.52 55.57 10.86
C LEU A 191 -90.10 54.97 10.85
N GLY A 192 -89.43 55.05 12.00
CA GLY A 192 -88.73 53.89 12.57
C GLY A 192 -87.21 53.77 12.39
N SER A 193 -86.52 53.80 13.53
CA SER A 193 -85.07 53.74 13.76
C SER A 193 -84.52 52.36 14.16
N ALA A 194 -83.19 52.19 13.94
CA ALA A 194 -82.20 51.40 14.72
C ALA A 194 -81.93 49.90 14.37
N PHE A 195 -80.66 49.51 14.12
CA PHE A 195 -79.74 48.86 15.08
C PHE A 195 -78.36 48.42 14.46
N ILE A 196 -77.42 48.08 15.34
CA ILE A 196 -75.93 47.94 15.27
C ILE A 196 -75.51 46.43 15.12
N SER A 197 -74.36 46.01 14.52
CA SER A 197 -73.07 45.62 15.19
C SER A 197 -72.18 44.69 14.30
N PRO A 198 -70.85 44.48 14.58
CA PRO A 198 -69.82 43.87 13.69
C PRO A 198 -69.24 42.50 14.18
N ALA A 199 -68.32 41.88 13.39
CA ALA A 199 -67.48 40.74 13.81
C ALA A 199 -66.12 40.67 13.06
N SER A 200 -65.06 40.25 13.78
CA SER A 200 -63.65 39.98 13.40
C SER A 200 -63.39 38.44 13.27
N PRO A 201 -62.16 37.85 13.31
CA PRO A 201 -60.77 38.25 12.98
C PRO A 201 -60.00 37.19 12.11
N GLU A 202 -58.66 37.33 12.12
CA GLU A 202 -57.51 36.65 11.48
C GLU A 202 -57.33 35.12 11.68
N SER A 203 -56.47 34.51 10.84
CA SER A 203 -55.67 33.32 11.19
C SER A 203 -54.32 33.26 10.43
N CYS A 204 -53.22 33.11 11.18
CA CYS A 204 -51.86 32.75 10.73
C CYS A 204 -51.70 31.22 10.53
N ILE A 205 -50.76 30.81 9.66
CA ILE A 205 -50.24 29.44 9.58
C ILE A 205 -48.71 29.46 9.73
N GLU A 206 -48.28 28.50 10.54
CA GLU A 206 -46.96 28.18 11.08
C GLU A 206 -46.10 27.38 10.08
N SER A 207 -44.77 27.56 10.13
CA SER A 207 -43.78 26.93 9.24
C SER A 207 -43.18 25.66 9.84
N ILE A 208 -42.99 24.65 8.97
CA ILE A 208 -42.31 23.38 9.27
C ILE A 208 -40.85 23.47 8.83
N ASN A 209 -39.91 23.21 9.74
CA ASN A 209 -38.49 23.00 9.44
C ASN A 209 -38.22 21.49 9.29
N LEU A 210 -37.77 21.08 8.10
CA LEU A 210 -37.20 19.75 7.83
C LEU A 210 -35.67 19.84 7.87
N SER A 211 -35.07 19.15 8.82
CA SER A 211 -33.63 18.85 8.85
C SER A 211 -33.38 17.57 8.03
N LEU A 212 -32.42 17.65 7.09
CA LEU A 212 -31.97 16.54 6.25
C LEU A 212 -30.47 16.35 6.48
N ASP A 213 -30.12 15.51 7.45
CA ASP A 213 -28.78 14.98 7.64
C ASP A 213 -28.59 13.77 6.72
N SER A 214 -28.16 14.01 5.48
CA SER A 214 -27.57 12.97 4.64
C SER A 214 -26.11 13.32 4.38
N GLU A 215 -25.21 12.60 5.06
CA GLU A 215 -23.77 12.69 4.78
C GLU A 215 -23.52 12.37 3.30
N SER A 216 -22.92 13.33 2.60
CA SER A 216 -22.72 13.24 1.16
C SER A 216 -21.75 12.09 0.82
N PRO A 217 -21.98 11.36 -0.30
CA PRO A 217 -21.07 10.32 -0.79
C PRO A 217 -19.59 10.77 -0.88
N LEU A 218 -19.39 12.06 -1.15
CA LEU A 218 -18.08 12.71 -1.23
C LEU A 218 -17.34 12.77 0.13
N ALA A 219 -18.07 12.82 1.24
CA ALA A 219 -17.49 12.73 2.59
C ALA A 219 -16.94 11.33 2.87
N ARG A 220 -17.59 10.27 2.36
CA ARG A 220 -17.13 8.88 2.52
C ARG A 220 -15.84 8.63 1.73
N LEU A 221 -15.77 9.12 0.48
CA LEU A 221 -14.57 8.98 -0.35
C LEU A 221 -13.36 9.75 0.21
N ARG A 222 -13.57 10.96 0.76
CA ARG A 222 -12.50 11.70 1.45
C ARG A 222 -11.95 10.94 2.65
N LYS A 223 -12.82 10.30 3.44
CA LYS A 223 -12.41 9.50 4.60
C LYS A 223 -11.60 8.26 4.18
N GLN A 224 -11.98 7.61 3.08
CA GLN A 224 -11.22 6.49 2.51
C GLN A 224 -9.84 6.92 1.99
N HIS A 225 -9.77 8.05 1.26
CA HIS A 225 -8.50 8.58 0.75
C HIS A 225 -7.53 8.91 1.91
N GLN A 226 -8.04 9.48 3.00
CA GLN A 226 -7.23 9.80 4.18
C GLN A 226 -6.68 8.54 4.88
N GLY A 227 -7.50 7.48 5.02
CA GLY A 227 -7.04 6.21 5.58
C GLY A 227 -5.96 5.52 4.74
N ILE A 228 -6.05 5.56 3.41
CA ILE A 228 -5.03 4.99 2.52
C ILE A 228 -3.72 5.79 2.61
N LYS A 229 -3.82 7.12 2.73
CA LYS A 229 -2.64 7.99 2.89
C LYS A 229 -1.89 7.66 4.19
N GLU A 230 -2.60 7.49 5.29
CA GLU A 230 -2.01 7.11 6.59
C GLU A 230 -1.36 5.72 6.53
N GLN A 231 -1.96 4.76 5.81
CA GLN A 231 -1.36 3.45 5.60
C GLN A 231 -0.05 3.54 4.81
N ILE A 232 0.00 4.32 3.72
CA ILE A 232 1.22 4.53 2.93
C ILE A 232 2.31 5.21 3.77
N GLU A 233 1.97 6.22 4.56
CA GLU A 233 2.93 6.89 5.46
C GLU A 233 3.47 5.95 6.54
N SER A 234 2.60 5.10 7.13
CA SER A 234 3.03 4.10 8.12
C SER A 234 3.98 3.05 7.53
N LEU A 235 3.74 2.65 6.28
CA LEU A 235 4.56 1.70 5.53
C LEU A 235 5.89 2.31 5.08
N LYS A 236 5.93 3.60 4.73
CA LYS A 236 7.17 4.33 4.40
C LYS A 236 8.04 4.59 5.62
N GLY A 237 7.44 4.74 6.81
CA GLY A 237 8.14 5.05 8.07
C GLY A 237 8.82 3.87 8.77
N ASN A 238 8.44 2.62 8.47
CA ASN A 238 8.97 1.42 9.12
C ASN A 238 9.46 0.38 8.12
N PRO A 239 10.55 0.64 7.36
CA PRO A 239 11.17 -0.42 6.57
C PRO A 239 11.61 -1.55 7.53
N PRO A 240 11.52 -2.83 7.10
CA PRO A 240 11.98 -3.94 7.91
C PRO A 240 13.41 -3.65 8.35
N GLN A 241 13.63 -3.48 9.65
CA GLN A 241 14.94 -3.14 10.15
C GLN A 241 15.88 -4.30 9.85
N LYS A 242 16.92 -4.02 9.05
CA LYS A 242 18.02 -4.94 8.82
C LYS A 242 18.69 -5.17 10.18
N LYS A 243 18.30 -6.22 10.89
CA LYS A 243 19.08 -6.73 12.03
C LYS A 243 20.43 -7.12 11.42
N GLN A 244 21.42 -6.25 11.56
CA GLN A 244 22.77 -6.55 11.12
C GLN A 244 23.16 -7.88 11.78
N PRO A 245 23.58 -8.89 11.00
CA PRO A 245 24.16 -10.08 11.60
C PRO A 245 25.34 -9.57 12.44
N THR A 246 25.24 -9.72 13.75
CA THR A 246 26.31 -9.35 14.67
C THR A 246 27.57 -10.02 14.19
N ASN A 247 28.56 -9.22 13.82
CA ASN A 247 29.80 -9.65 13.19
C ASN A 247 30.69 -10.38 14.21
N ASN A 248 30.23 -11.54 14.69
CA ASN A 248 30.91 -12.39 15.66
C ASN A 248 31.85 -13.40 14.98
N GLY A 249 32.25 -13.16 13.73
CA GLY A 249 33.23 -13.98 12.99
C GLY A 249 34.66 -13.94 13.55
N GLY A 250 34.91 -13.14 14.60
CA GLY A 250 36.23 -12.83 15.17
C GLY A 250 37.07 -14.01 15.72
N PRO A 251 36.50 -15.13 16.23
CA PRO A 251 37.32 -16.21 16.76
C PRO A 251 37.67 -17.32 15.76
N GLN A 252 36.79 -17.63 14.80
CA GLN A 252 36.97 -18.83 13.95
C GLN A 252 37.89 -18.58 12.76
N ARG A 253 37.84 -17.39 12.14
CA ARG A 253 38.71 -17.02 11.02
C ARG A 253 40.19 -16.96 11.38
N SER A 254 40.46 -16.46 12.60
CA SER A 254 41.78 -16.40 13.21
C SER A 254 42.37 -17.81 13.39
N ARG A 255 41.53 -18.77 13.77
CA ARG A 255 41.93 -20.16 14.00
C ARG A 255 42.14 -20.94 12.69
N ILE A 256 41.37 -20.62 11.64
CA ILE A 256 41.59 -21.19 10.29
C ILE A 256 42.93 -20.72 9.74
N THR A 257 43.24 -19.43 9.85
CA THR A 257 44.53 -18.87 9.38
C THR A 257 45.74 -19.38 10.19
N GLU A 258 45.59 -19.72 11.47
CA GLU A 258 46.62 -20.42 12.25
C GLU A 258 46.80 -21.87 11.78
N LEU A 259 45.71 -22.62 11.59
CA LEU A 259 45.77 -24.00 11.09
C LEU A 259 46.35 -24.08 9.67
N GLU A 260 46.08 -23.11 8.80
CA GLU A 260 46.71 -23.03 7.47
C GLU A 260 48.24 -22.94 7.58
N LYS A 261 48.77 -22.19 8.56
CA LYS A 261 50.21 -22.09 8.81
C LYS A 261 50.77 -23.38 9.40
N GLU A 262 50.02 -24.12 10.22
CA GLU A 262 50.44 -25.42 10.77
C GLU A 262 50.34 -26.58 9.76
N LEU A 263 49.40 -26.50 8.82
CA LEU A 263 49.24 -27.47 7.73
C LEU A 263 50.26 -27.23 6.62
N TYR A 264 50.74 -26.00 6.41
CA TYR A 264 51.73 -25.69 5.37
C TYR A 264 52.99 -26.58 5.42
N PRO A 265 53.66 -26.79 6.57
CA PRO A 265 54.81 -27.68 6.69
C PRO A 265 54.50 -29.16 6.40
N LEU A 266 53.28 -29.63 6.68
CA LEU A 266 52.85 -31.01 6.37
C LEU A 266 52.73 -31.27 4.85
N PHE A 267 52.70 -30.20 4.05
CA PHE A 267 52.63 -30.24 2.59
C PHE A 267 53.84 -29.59 1.90
N ALA A 268 54.69 -28.84 2.61
CA ALA A 268 55.86 -28.13 2.08
C ALA A 268 57.20 -28.85 2.33
N LEU A 269 57.20 -30.00 3.00
CA LEU A 269 58.38 -30.85 3.08
C LEU A 269 58.57 -31.55 1.71
N ASP A 270 59.60 -31.10 0.98
CA ASP A 270 60.20 -31.67 -0.25
C ASP A 270 59.95 -30.92 -1.58
N ALA A 271 59.92 -29.58 -1.57
CA ALA A 271 60.21 -28.79 -2.77
C ALA A 271 61.73 -28.55 -3.02
N VAL A 272 62.61 -29.38 -2.44
CA VAL A 272 64.08 -29.36 -2.64
C VAL A 272 64.59 -30.72 -3.13
#